data_AF-A0A3G8YCN0-F1
#
_entry.id   AF-A0A3G8YCN0-F1
#
_cell.length_a   1.000
_cell.length_b   1.000
_cell.length_c   1.000
_cell.angle_alpha   90.00
_cell.angle_beta   90.00
_cell.angle_gamma   90.00
#
_symmetry.space_group_name_H-M   'P 1'
#
loop_
_entity.id
_entity.type
_entity.pdbx_description
1 polymer ?
#
loop_
_entity_poly.entity_id
_entity_poly.type
_entity_poly.pdbx_seq_one_letter_code
_entity_poly.pdbx_strand_id
1 'polypeptide(L)'
;MKTILYFFFSLLTVSVSGQVGINTPNPEATFQVVGKPDDPNHYDGIIPPSITGDQLSKKIYSSSKKGALVFVTTPPYILSGQVINIAEPGLYYFDGNRWQPAKQEWKIEYQTILVLDGNTNSPLTASTHWSAPVNIWDDKDTYDTSTKFYSMGTKKFGGLEGAVSFRKIDGIINIKFLLSRTAGANPLSDDAVMDISDICNELGYFPTDVAWLHPENSTVLMTVFLQNNSIHIPATTLNAISSNTVGEAKGYSTWTKPHLK
;
A
#
# COMPACT_ATOMS: atom_id res chain seq x y z
N MET A 1 17.04 -17.26 78.19
CA MET A 1 16.07 -16.75 77.19
C MET A 1 16.76 -15.93 76.09
N LYS A 2 17.81 -16.45 75.44
CA LYS A 2 18.52 -15.74 74.34
C LYS A 2 18.47 -16.48 72.99
N THR A 3 18.06 -17.75 72.99
CA THR A 3 18.00 -18.61 71.79
C THR A 3 16.71 -18.44 70.98
N ILE A 4 15.63 -17.97 71.61
CA ILE A 4 14.32 -17.76 70.95
C ILE A 4 14.32 -16.53 70.04
N LEU A 5 15.19 -15.54 70.30
CA LEU A 5 15.25 -14.31 69.50
C LEU A 5 15.83 -14.54 68.09
N TYR A 6 16.74 -15.50 67.93
CA TYR A 6 17.33 -15.83 66.63
C TYR A 6 16.38 -16.59 65.70
N PHE A 7 15.44 -17.37 66.26
CA PHE A 7 14.45 -18.10 65.46
C PHE A 7 13.45 -17.14 64.80
N PHE A 8 13.07 -16.06 65.50
CA PHE A 8 12.11 -15.07 65.01
C PHE A 8 12.66 -14.17 63.88
N PHE A 9 14.00 -14.02 63.79
CA PHE A 9 14.63 -13.25 62.71
C PHE A 9 14.70 -14.00 61.38
N SER A 10 14.48 -15.32 61.37
CA SER A 10 14.54 -16.16 60.16
C SER A 10 13.24 -16.16 59.33
N LEU A 11 12.14 -15.58 59.84
CA LEU A 11 10.83 -15.54 59.16
C LEU A 11 10.57 -14.26 58.34
N LEU A 12 11.53 -13.34 58.23
CA LEU A 12 11.42 -12.16 57.36
C LEU A 12 11.84 -12.50 55.93
N THR A 13 11.01 -13.25 55.20
CA THR A 13 11.11 -13.34 53.74
C THR A 13 10.54 -12.06 53.14
N VAL A 14 11.41 -11.11 52.80
CA VAL A 14 11.01 -9.90 52.06
C VAL A 14 10.85 -10.29 50.59
N SER A 15 9.61 -10.51 50.17
CA SER A 15 9.28 -10.66 48.74
C SER A 15 9.38 -9.28 48.09
N VAL A 16 10.49 -9.01 47.41
CA VAL A 16 10.65 -7.78 46.61
C VAL A 16 10.01 -8.02 45.24
N SER A 17 8.82 -7.45 45.04
CA SER A 17 8.18 -7.43 43.72
C SER A 17 8.85 -6.35 42.85
N GLY A 18 9.47 -6.76 41.74
CA GLY A 18 10.20 -5.87 40.82
C GLY A 18 9.34 -5.12 39.79
N GLN A 19 8.07 -4.85 40.09
CA GLN A 19 7.18 -4.11 39.19
C GLN A 19 7.44 -2.60 39.31
N VAL A 20 7.54 -1.90 38.18
CA VAL A 20 7.73 -0.45 38.13
C VAL A 20 6.46 0.20 37.59
N GLY A 21 5.76 0.95 38.45
CA GLY A 21 4.64 1.82 38.06
C GLY A 21 5.08 3.27 37.93
N ILE A 22 4.78 3.92 36.80
CA ILE A 22 4.87 5.37 36.64
C ILE A 22 3.46 5.91 36.58
N ASN A 23 3.15 6.87 37.46
CA ASN A 23 1.79 7.40 37.68
C ASN A 23 0.74 6.35 38.09
N THR A 24 1.15 5.20 38.63
CA THR A 24 0.25 4.22 39.25
C THR A 24 0.88 3.59 40.50
N PRO A 25 0.20 3.60 41.66
CA PRO A 25 0.71 2.97 42.88
C PRO A 25 0.56 1.44 42.85
N ASN A 26 -0.30 0.91 41.98
CA ASN A 26 -0.63 -0.51 41.88
C ASN A 26 -0.41 -0.98 40.43
N PRO A 27 0.85 -1.20 40.00
CA PRO A 27 1.14 -1.63 38.65
C PRO A 27 0.60 -3.05 38.37
N GLU A 28 -0.12 -3.22 37.27
CA GLU A 28 -0.66 -4.51 36.83
C GLU A 28 0.29 -5.28 35.91
N ALA A 29 1.39 -4.66 35.48
CA ALA A 29 2.43 -5.24 34.64
C ALA A 29 3.82 -4.96 35.22
N THR A 30 4.85 -5.65 34.68
CA THR A 30 6.26 -5.41 35.09
C THR A 30 6.68 -3.95 34.89
N PHE A 31 6.16 -3.31 33.84
CA PHE A 31 6.25 -1.88 33.62
C PHE A 31 4.88 -1.36 33.17
N GLN A 32 4.28 -0.45 33.94
CA GLN A 32 3.03 0.22 33.58
C GLN A 32 3.21 1.73 33.68
N VAL A 33 2.85 2.43 32.61
CA VAL A 33 2.82 3.90 32.56
C VAL A 33 1.37 4.30 32.35
N VAL A 34 0.79 4.99 33.34
CA VAL A 34 -0.58 5.53 33.23
C VAL A 34 -0.50 6.99 32.81
N GLY A 35 -1.22 7.34 31.74
CA GLY A 35 -1.23 8.68 31.20
C GLY A 35 -2.16 9.65 31.93
N LYS A 36 -2.19 10.91 31.48
CA LYS A 36 -3.08 11.96 31.99
C LYS A 36 -3.86 12.61 30.85
N PRO A 37 -4.92 11.96 30.34
CA PRO A 37 -5.61 12.38 29.11
C PRO A 37 -6.23 13.78 29.16
N ASP A 38 -6.54 14.29 30.35
CA ASP A 38 -7.19 15.60 30.54
C ASP A 38 -6.21 16.75 30.81
N ASP A 39 -4.90 16.49 30.92
CA ASP A 39 -3.88 17.52 31.18
C ASP A 39 -3.17 17.90 29.86
N PRO A 40 -3.49 19.07 29.24
CA PRO A 40 -2.89 19.46 27.97
C PRO A 40 -1.39 19.77 28.06
N ASN A 41 -0.83 19.89 29.27
CA ASN A 41 0.61 20.08 29.50
C ASN A 41 1.32 18.78 29.90
N HIS A 42 0.63 17.65 29.86
CA HIS A 42 1.21 16.33 30.08
C HIS A 42 1.35 15.59 28.73
N TYR A 43 2.59 15.31 28.35
CA TYR A 43 2.89 14.61 27.09
C TYR A 43 3.01 13.09 27.36
N ASP A 44 1.89 12.39 27.22
CA ASP A 44 1.83 10.93 27.37
C ASP A 44 2.69 10.21 26.31
N GLY A 45 3.60 9.33 26.74
CA GLY A 45 4.37 8.49 25.81
C GLY A 45 5.62 7.84 26.41
N ILE A 46 6.23 6.95 25.63
CA ILE A 46 7.54 6.35 25.93
C ILE A 46 8.46 6.65 24.74
N ILE A 47 9.56 7.35 25.00
CA ILE A 47 10.61 7.59 24.00
C ILE A 47 11.69 6.52 24.20
N PRO A 48 11.84 5.53 23.30
CA PRO A 48 12.92 4.56 23.40
C PRO A 48 14.28 5.20 23.06
N PRO A 49 15.41 4.53 23.32
CA PRO A 49 16.73 5.06 22.97
C PRO A 49 16.83 5.42 21.49
N SER A 50 17.21 6.68 21.22
CA SER A 50 17.47 7.18 19.87
C SER A 50 18.92 6.90 19.47
N ILE A 51 19.14 6.33 18.28
CA ILE A 51 20.46 5.94 17.78
C ILE A 51 20.53 6.08 16.26
N THR A 52 21.69 6.39 15.68
CA THR A 52 21.82 6.34 14.21
C THR A 52 22.00 4.89 13.74
N GLY A 53 21.63 4.58 12.50
CA GLY A 53 21.85 3.27 11.91
C GLY A 53 23.32 2.86 11.92
N ASP A 54 24.23 3.80 11.67
CA ASP A 54 25.68 3.55 11.74
C ASP A 54 26.16 3.20 13.15
N GLN A 55 25.65 3.90 14.17
CA GLN A 55 25.97 3.58 15.57
C GLN A 55 25.41 2.21 15.98
N LEU A 56 24.22 1.88 15.49
CA LEU A 56 23.58 0.60 15.75
C LEU A 56 24.31 -0.56 15.04
N SER A 57 24.82 -0.33 13.82
CA SER A 57 25.59 -1.31 13.04
C SER A 57 26.87 -1.78 13.74
N LYS A 58 27.42 -0.95 14.63
CA LYS A 58 28.63 -1.26 15.44
C LYS A 58 28.32 -2.13 16.66
N LYS A 59 27.04 -2.38 16.97
CA LYS A 59 26.61 -3.20 18.10
C LYS A 59 26.16 -4.57 17.63
N ILE A 60 26.49 -5.60 18.39
CA ILE A 60 26.02 -6.97 18.14
C ILE A 60 24.97 -7.33 19.19
N TYR A 61 23.72 -7.51 18.75
CA TYR A 61 22.63 -7.96 19.59
C TYR A 61 22.50 -9.48 19.46
N SER A 62 22.61 -10.21 20.56
CA SER A 62 22.32 -11.64 20.60
C SER A 62 20.82 -11.90 20.63
N SER A 63 20.40 -13.13 20.31
CA SER A 63 18.98 -13.56 20.34
C SER A 63 18.29 -13.31 21.69
N SER A 64 19.04 -13.30 22.80
CA SER A 64 18.54 -12.94 24.14
C SER A 64 18.10 -11.48 24.29
N LYS A 65 18.37 -10.62 23.31
CA LYS A 65 17.92 -9.23 23.25
C LYS A 65 16.71 -9.02 22.33
N LYS A 66 16.08 -10.11 21.90
CA LYS A 66 14.82 -10.06 21.14
C LYS A 66 13.77 -9.21 21.88
N GLY A 67 13.09 -8.36 21.14
CA GLY A 67 12.10 -7.40 21.67
C GLY A 67 12.69 -6.06 22.10
N ALA A 68 14.02 -5.86 22.02
CA ALA A 68 14.62 -4.54 22.22
C ALA A 68 14.05 -3.54 21.21
N LEU A 69 13.71 -2.33 21.68
CA LEU A 69 13.17 -1.23 20.87
C LEU A 69 14.16 -0.08 20.80
N VAL A 70 14.32 0.51 19.63
CA VAL A 70 15.13 1.71 19.41
C VAL A 70 14.44 2.61 18.39
N PHE A 71 14.60 3.93 18.55
CA PHE A 71 14.26 4.87 17.50
C PHE A 71 15.51 5.15 16.67
N VAL A 72 15.49 4.82 15.39
CA VAL A 72 16.58 5.13 14.48
C VAL A 72 16.38 6.50 13.88
N THR A 73 17.33 7.41 14.09
CA THR A 73 17.22 8.80 13.62
C THR A 73 17.65 8.98 12.16
N THR A 74 18.62 8.20 11.70
CA THR A 74 19.09 8.18 10.31
C THR A 74 19.48 6.75 9.88
N PRO A 75 19.23 6.34 8.63
CA PRO A 75 19.67 5.03 8.10
C PRO A 75 21.20 4.86 8.17
N PRO A 76 21.72 3.61 8.25
CA PRO A 76 23.15 3.36 8.12
C PRO A 76 23.61 3.62 6.69
N TYR A 77 24.89 3.95 6.53
CA TYR A 77 25.50 4.10 5.20
C TYR A 77 25.52 2.78 4.41
N ILE A 78 25.66 1.64 5.12
CA ILE A 78 25.67 0.29 4.53
C ILE A 78 24.56 -0.55 5.17
N LEU A 79 23.59 -0.95 4.36
CA LEU A 79 22.53 -1.89 4.75
C LEU A 79 23.08 -3.32 4.73
N SER A 80 23.51 -3.83 5.88
CA SER A 80 24.03 -5.19 6.00
C SER A 80 23.83 -5.78 7.39
N GLY A 81 23.96 -7.10 7.51
CA GLY A 81 23.90 -7.79 8.80
C GLY A 81 22.60 -7.53 9.56
N GLN A 82 22.72 -7.15 10.83
CA GLN A 82 21.58 -6.92 11.71
C GLN A 82 20.78 -5.66 11.34
N VAL A 83 21.38 -4.68 10.63
CA VAL A 83 20.75 -3.39 10.31
C VAL A 83 20.23 -3.30 8.87
N ILE A 84 20.21 -4.43 8.15
CA ILE A 84 19.86 -4.47 6.71
C ILE A 84 18.47 -3.91 6.37
N ASN A 85 17.51 -3.97 7.30
CA ASN A 85 16.14 -3.49 7.06
C ASN A 85 15.91 -2.04 7.54
N ILE A 86 16.96 -1.32 7.95
CA ILE A 86 16.85 0.06 8.47
C ILE A 86 16.99 1.06 7.32
N ALA A 87 16.03 1.06 6.38
CA ALA A 87 16.10 1.89 5.19
C ALA A 87 15.71 3.37 5.44
N GLU A 88 14.95 3.64 6.51
CA GLU A 88 14.41 4.96 6.84
C GLU A 88 14.47 5.21 8.36
N PRO A 89 14.46 6.49 8.80
CA PRO A 89 14.25 6.81 10.22
C PRO A 89 12.93 6.24 10.75
N GLY A 90 12.91 5.78 12.00
CA GLY A 90 11.68 5.24 12.60
C GLY A 90 11.92 4.34 13.80
N LEU A 91 10.84 3.77 14.32
CA LEU A 91 10.89 2.81 15.42
C LEU A 91 11.24 1.41 14.88
N TYR A 92 12.21 0.75 15.50
CA TYR A 92 12.65 -0.60 15.16
C TYR A 92 12.67 -1.50 16.38
N TYR A 93 12.35 -2.78 16.18
CA TYR A 93 12.53 -3.83 17.20
C TYR A 93 13.52 -4.88 16.73
N PHE A 94 14.25 -5.48 17.66
CA PHE A 94 15.15 -6.59 17.36
C PHE A 94 14.37 -7.91 17.39
N ASP A 95 14.33 -8.64 16.27
CA ASP A 95 13.56 -9.90 16.15
C ASP A 95 14.30 -11.14 16.71
N GLY A 96 15.55 -10.95 17.14
CA GLY A 96 16.47 -12.00 17.58
C GLY A 96 17.64 -12.24 16.62
N ASN A 97 17.52 -11.78 15.37
CA ASN A 97 18.52 -11.89 14.31
C ASN A 97 18.84 -10.53 13.66
N ARG A 98 17.80 -9.76 13.33
CA ARG A 98 17.88 -8.47 12.62
C ARG A 98 16.94 -7.44 13.25
N TRP A 99 17.23 -6.17 13.00
CA TRP A 99 16.33 -5.07 13.30
C TRP A 99 15.22 -5.01 12.26
N GLN A 100 13.97 -5.02 12.73
CA GLN A 100 12.77 -4.93 11.90
C GLN A 100 12.07 -3.60 12.17
N PRO A 101 11.52 -2.93 11.14
CA PRO A 101 10.68 -1.78 11.38
C PRO A 101 9.48 -2.19 12.24
N ALA A 102 9.14 -1.38 13.23
CA ALA A 102 7.92 -1.56 14.02
C ALA A 102 6.67 -1.12 13.25
N LYS A 103 6.84 -0.34 12.17
CA LYS A 103 5.78 -0.10 11.18
C LYS A 103 5.63 -1.34 10.30
N GLN A 104 4.39 -1.81 10.16
CA GLN A 104 4.05 -2.78 9.12
C GLN A 104 3.97 -2.03 7.79
N GLU A 105 4.94 -2.26 6.91
CA GLU A 105 4.86 -1.79 5.53
C GLU A 105 4.24 -2.90 4.68
N TRP A 106 2.91 -2.91 4.56
CA TRP A 106 2.30 -3.63 3.45
C TRP A 106 2.70 -2.92 2.16
N LYS A 107 3.07 -3.69 1.13
CA LYS A 107 3.17 -3.08 -0.20
C LYS A 107 1.79 -2.57 -0.57
N ILE A 108 1.74 -1.39 -1.18
CA ILE A 108 0.49 -0.76 -1.57
C ILE A 108 0.24 -1.08 -3.04
N GLU A 109 -0.88 -1.72 -3.32
CA GLU A 109 -1.50 -1.79 -4.63
C GLU A 109 -2.15 -0.44 -4.93
N TYR A 110 -1.77 0.18 -6.03
CA TYR A 110 -2.40 1.39 -6.52
C TYR A 110 -3.36 1.04 -7.66
N GLN A 111 -4.65 1.24 -7.42
CA GLN A 111 -5.70 0.94 -8.36
C GLN A 111 -6.33 2.23 -8.91
N THR A 112 -6.25 2.40 -10.23
CA THR A 112 -7.01 3.43 -10.94
C THR A 112 -8.16 2.79 -11.71
N ILE A 113 -9.36 3.36 -11.60
CA ILE A 113 -10.53 2.92 -12.37
C ILE A 113 -10.98 4.08 -13.25
N LEU A 114 -10.82 3.92 -14.56
CA LEU A 114 -11.36 4.82 -15.58
C LEU A 114 -12.76 4.35 -15.96
N VAL A 115 -13.77 5.16 -15.65
CA VAL A 115 -15.16 4.95 -16.06
C VAL A 115 -15.42 5.66 -17.38
N LEU A 116 -15.98 4.93 -18.34
CA LEU A 116 -16.35 5.44 -19.66
C LEU A 116 -17.85 5.74 -19.69
N ASP A 117 -18.19 6.99 -19.96
CA ASP A 117 -19.57 7.47 -20.06
C ASP A 117 -19.96 7.72 -21.51
N GLY A 118 -20.79 6.82 -22.06
CA GLY A 118 -21.28 6.87 -23.44
C GLY A 118 -22.18 8.07 -23.76
N ASN A 119 -22.60 8.85 -22.76
CA ASN A 119 -23.57 9.93 -22.92
C ASN A 119 -22.93 11.32 -23.04
N THR A 120 -21.65 11.46 -22.70
CA THR A 120 -20.93 12.74 -22.68
C THR A 120 -19.70 12.71 -23.59
N ASN A 121 -19.10 13.88 -23.83
CA ASN A 121 -17.82 14.04 -24.53
C ASN A 121 -16.77 14.69 -23.61
N SER A 122 -16.95 14.55 -22.30
CA SER A 122 -16.09 15.14 -21.30
C SER A 122 -14.66 14.62 -21.43
N PRO A 123 -13.63 15.47 -21.26
CA PRO A 123 -12.25 15.01 -21.23
C PRO A 123 -12.01 14.10 -20.01
N LEU A 124 -10.85 13.43 -19.99
CA LEU A 124 -10.40 12.69 -18.82
C LEU A 124 -10.40 13.61 -17.59
N THR A 125 -11.08 13.19 -16.52
CA THR A 125 -11.19 13.95 -15.28
C THR A 125 -11.03 13.02 -14.08
N ALA A 126 -10.19 13.39 -13.11
CA ALA A 126 -10.11 12.68 -11.83
C ALA A 126 -11.41 12.92 -11.04
N SER A 127 -12.15 11.85 -10.74
CA SER A 127 -13.39 11.91 -9.97
C SER A 127 -13.14 11.89 -8.46
N THR A 128 -12.00 11.34 -8.02
CA THR A 128 -11.60 11.28 -6.60
C THR A 128 -10.11 11.57 -6.43
N HIS A 129 -9.69 11.82 -5.18
CA HIS A 129 -8.29 11.68 -4.77
C HIS A 129 -7.98 10.20 -4.46
N TRP A 130 -6.70 9.89 -4.26
CA TRP A 130 -6.27 8.57 -3.76
C TRP A 130 -6.86 8.33 -2.38
N SER A 131 -7.50 7.18 -2.19
CA SER A 131 -7.98 6.76 -0.87
C SER A 131 -6.82 6.45 0.06
N ALA A 132 -7.06 6.51 1.37
CA ALA A 132 -6.17 5.83 2.32
C ALA A 132 -6.04 4.34 1.90
N PRO A 133 -4.85 3.73 2.01
CA PRO A 133 -4.68 2.30 1.76
C PRO A 133 -5.56 1.49 2.72
N VAL A 134 -6.32 0.54 2.18
CA VAL A 134 -7.20 -0.36 2.95
C VAL A 134 -6.92 -1.80 2.54
N ASN A 135 -6.90 -2.70 3.51
CA ASN A 135 -6.90 -4.13 3.24
C ASN A 135 -8.30 -4.56 2.76
N ILE A 136 -8.49 -4.64 1.44
CA ILE A 136 -9.77 -4.98 0.81
C ILE A 136 -10.03 -6.50 0.86
N TRP A 137 -9.00 -7.33 1.03
CA TRP A 137 -9.08 -8.79 0.88
C TRP A 137 -9.08 -9.56 2.22
N ASP A 138 -8.93 -8.85 3.34
CA ASP A 138 -8.82 -9.40 4.71
C ASP A 138 -7.76 -10.51 4.85
N ASP A 139 -6.74 -10.47 3.99
CA ASP A 139 -5.64 -11.41 3.96
C ASP A 139 -4.37 -10.74 4.50
N LYS A 140 -3.75 -11.37 5.50
CA LYS A 140 -2.59 -10.86 6.25
C LYS A 140 -1.31 -10.84 5.42
N ASP A 141 -1.26 -11.62 4.34
CA ASP A 141 -0.14 -11.70 3.41
C ASP A 141 -0.37 -10.87 2.12
N THR A 142 -1.47 -10.10 2.07
CA THR A 142 -1.88 -9.31 0.90
C THR A 142 -1.56 -7.83 1.04
N TYR A 143 -1.48 -7.17 -0.11
CA TYR A 143 -1.23 -5.74 -0.28
C TYR A 143 -2.43 -4.90 0.20
N ASP A 144 -2.16 -3.73 0.79
CA ASP A 144 -3.20 -2.72 0.96
C ASP A 144 -3.53 -2.11 -0.40
N THR A 145 -4.79 -1.75 -0.63
CA THR A 145 -5.20 -1.12 -1.89
C THR A 145 -5.57 0.34 -1.65
N SER A 146 -4.92 1.24 -2.40
CA SER A 146 -5.33 2.64 -2.54
C SER A 146 -6.00 2.80 -3.90
N THR A 147 -7.19 3.41 -3.93
CA THR A 147 -8.02 3.50 -5.15
C THR A 147 -8.26 4.95 -5.53
N LYS A 148 -8.25 5.22 -6.84
CA LYS A 148 -8.63 6.50 -7.44
C LYS A 148 -9.50 6.30 -8.68
N PHE A 149 -10.52 7.13 -8.83
CA PHE A 149 -11.45 7.07 -9.95
C PHE A 149 -11.20 8.19 -10.95
N TYR A 150 -11.32 7.87 -12.23
CA TYR A 150 -11.36 8.80 -13.35
C TYR A 150 -12.64 8.58 -14.15
N SER A 151 -13.07 9.60 -14.86
CA SER A 151 -14.16 9.50 -15.84
C SER A 151 -13.75 10.14 -17.17
N MET A 152 -14.31 9.62 -18.26
CA MET A 152 -14.18 10.20 -19.60
C MET A 152 -15.49 10.00 -20.38
N GLY A 153 -15.89 11.03 -21.12
CA GLY A 153 -17.02 10.94 -22.04
C GLY A 153 -16.62 10.34 -23.39
N THR A 154 -17.38 9.35 -23.84
CA THR A 154 -17.09 8.53 -25.01
C THR A 154 -18.21 8.52 -26.05
N LYS A 155 -19.15 9.47 -25.97
CA LYS A 155 -20.26 9.61 -26.94
C LYS A 155 -19.75 9.68 -28.39
N LYS A 156 -18.67 10.41 -28.64
CA LYS A 156 -18.00 10.50 -29.95
C LYS A 156 -17.42 9.17 -30.46
N PHE A 157 -17.19 8.21 -29.58
CA PHE A 157 -16.72 6.86 -29.89
C PHE A 157 -17.90 5.87 -29.98
N GLY A 158 -19.09 6.36 -30.36
CA GLY A 158 -20.29 5.55 -30.54
C GLY A 158 -20.91 5.07 -29.24
N GLY A 159 -20.74 5.83 -28.16
CA GLY A 159 -21.32 5.52 -26.85
C GLY A 159 -20.65 4.34 -26.16
N LEU A 160 -19.32 4.24 -26.24
CA LEU A 160 -18.55 3.18 -25.59
C LEU A 160 -18.64 3.32 -24.06
N GLU A 161 -19.24 2.35 -23.39
CA GLU A 161 -19.44 2.36 -21.93
C GLU A 161 -18.57 1.31 -21.25
N GLY A 162 -18.47 1.41 -19.92
CA GLY A 162 -17.80 0.43 -19.08
C GLY A 162 -16.63 1.01 -18.31
N ALA A 163 -15.61 0.21 -18.05
CA ALA A 163 -14.45 0.63 -17.27
C ALA A 163 -13.15 -0.02 -17.74
N VAL A 164 -12.06 0.72 -17.52
CA VAL A 164 -10.69 0.21 -17.63
C VAL A 164 -10.04 0.36 -16.26
N SER A 165 -9.60 -0.75 -15.69
CA SER A 165 -8.90 -0.76 -14.40
C SER A 165 -7.40 -0.97 -14.60
N PHE A 166 -6.61 -0.18 -13.89
CA PHE A 166 -5.16 -0.24 -13.86
C PHE A 166 -4.74 -0.55 -12.44
N ARG A 167 -4.01 -1.65 -12.25
CA ARG A 167 -3.61 -2.15 -10.93
C ARG A 167 -2.11 -2.29 -10.87
N LYS A 168 -1.46 -1.45 -10.07
CA LYS A 168 -0.01 -1.39 -9.94
C LYS A 168 0.48 -1.96 -8.62
N ILE A 169 1.42 -2.91 -8.69
CA ILE A 169 2.14 -3.46 -7.52
C ILE A 169 3.61 -3.64 -7.92
N ASP A 170 4.54 -3.02 -7.19
CA ASP A 170 5.99 -3.11 -7.42
C ASP A 170 6.42 -2.91 -8.88
N GLY A 171 5.80 -1.94 -9.57
CA GLY A 171 6.10 -1.63 -10.97
C GLY A 171 5.38 -2.49 -12.01
N ILE A 172 4.77 -3.61 -11.63
CA ILE A 172 3.90 -4.40 -12.51
C ILE A 172 2.53 -3.73 -12.57
N ILE A 173 2.01 -3.50 -13.77
CA ILE A 173 0.68 -2.91 -13.99
C ILE A 173 -0.19 -3.93 -14.71
N ASN A 174 -1.24 -4.41 -14.05
CA ASN A 174 -2.27 -5.24 -14.66
C ASN A 174 -3.41 -4.35 -15.11
N ILE A 175 -3.82 -4.50 -16.37
CA ILE A 175 -4.85 -3.69 -17.00
C ILE A 175 -6.00 -4.61 -17.36
N LYS A 176 -7.21 -4.27 -16.92
CA LYS A 176 -8.42 -5.01 -17.28
C LYS A 176 -9.43 -4.09 -17.92
N PHE A 177 -9.99 -4.56 -19.02
CA PHE A 177 -11.04 -3.90 -19.78
C PHE A 177 -12.36 -4.61 -19.51
N LEU A 178 -13.40 -3.82 -19.26
CA LEU A 178 -14.78 -4.23 -19.33
C LEU A 178 -15.50 -3.16 -20.14
N LEU A 179 -15.73 -3.46 -21.42
CA LEU A 179 -16.27 -2.52 -22.39
C LEU A 179 -17.62 -3.01 -22.89
N SER A 180 -18.50 -2.07 -23.21
CA SER A 180 -19.80 -2.34 -23.79
C SER A 180 -20.16 -1.22 -24.74
N ARG A 181 -20.99 -1.56 -25.73
CA ARG A 181 -21.54 -0.60 -26.67
C ARG A 181 -22.98 -0.99 -26.98
N THR A 182 -23.84 0.00 -27.15
CA THR A 182 -25.26 -0.24 -27.44
C THR A 182 -25.42 -1.09 -28.71
N ALA A 183 -26.23 -2.15 -28.62
CA ALA A 183 -26.54 -2.99 -29.77
C ALA A 183 -27.17 -2.16 -30.90
N GLY A 184 -26.65 -2.28 -32.12
CA GLY A 184 -27.15 -1.52 -33.28
C GLY A 184 -26.69 -0.07 -33.34
N ALA A 185 -25.69 0.34 -32.56
CA ALA A 185 -25.05 1.64 -32.73
C ALA A 185 -24.50 1.80 -34.16
N ASN A 186 -24.60 3.01 -34.72
CA ASN A 186 -24.10 3.30 -36.07
C ASN A 186 -22.62 2.94 -36.20
N PRO A 187 -22.19 2.29 -37.30
CA PRO A 187 -20.79 1.94 -37.49
C PRO A 187 -19.93 3.21 -37.52
N LEU A 188 -18.76 3.13 -36.91
CA LEU A 188 -17.76 4.20 -36.90
C LEU A 188 -16.69 3.91 -37.96
N SER A 189 -16.26 4.95 -38.66
CA SER A 189 -15.14 4.87 -39.63
C SER A 189 -13.78 5.09 -38.99
N ASP A 190 -13.75 5.84 -37.88
CA ASP A 190 -12.53 6.35 -37.28
C ASP A 190 -12.17 5.58 -36.01
N ASP A 191 -10.87 5.47 -35.76
CA ASP A 191 -10.35 4.85 -34.54
C ASP A 191 -10.66 5.70 -33.31
N ALA A 192 -10.94 5.05 -32.18
CA ALA A 192 -11.05 5.74 -30.90
C ALA A 192 -9.67 5.90 -30.26
N VAL A 193 -9.28 7.15 -30.01
CA VAL A 193 -8.05 7.51 -29.30
C VAL A 193 -8.43 8.23 -28.02
N MET A 194 -8.21 7.58 -26.88
CA MET A 194 -8.53 8.10 -25.55
C MET A 194 -7.25 8.44 -24.81
N ASP A 195 -7.02 9.74 -24.57
CA ASP A 195 -5.87 10.22 -23.80
C ASP A 195 -6.01 9.85 -22.32
N ILE A 196 -5.05 9.08 -21.80
CA ILE A 196 -4.94 8.64 -20.41
C ILE A 196 -3.68 9.19 -19.74
N SER A 197 -3.11 10.28 -20.27
CA SER A 197 -1.86 10.87 -19.77
C SER A 197 -1.86 11.14 -18.27
N ASP A 198 -2.95 11.63 -17.69
CA ASP A 198 -3.00 11.88 -16.25
C ASP A 198 -2.88 10.58 -15.43
N ILE A 199 -3.46 9.47 -15.91
CA ILE A 199 -3.33 8.16 -15.27
C ILE A 199 -1.89 7.66 -15.41
N CYS A 200 -1.30 7.76 -16.61
CA CYS A 200 0.09 7.37 -16.86
C CYS A 200 1.09 8.23 -16.05
N ASN A 201 0.81 9.52 -15.86
CA ASN A 201 1.62 10.42 -15.05
C ASN A 201 1.57 10.09 -13.56
N GLU A 202 0.54 9.40 -13.09
CA GLU A 202 0.45 8.94 -11.71
C GLU A 202 1.03 7.53 -11.57
N LEU A 203 0.54 6.55 -12.33
CA LEU A 203 0.96 5.16 -12.22
C LEU A 203 2.34 4.87 -12.84
N GLY A 204 2.88 5.80 -13.60
CA GLY A 204 4.10 5.65 -14.38
C GLY A 204 3.84 5.08 -15.76
N TYR A 205 4.69 5.47 -16.70
CA TYR A 205 4.62 5.00 -18.07
C TYR A 205 4.82 3.48 -18.14
N PHE A 206 3.96 2.79 -18.88
CA PHE A 206 4.09 1.40 -19.26
C PHE A 206 4.14 1.34 -20.81
N PRO A 207 5.29 0.96 -21.40
CA PRO A 207 5.49 1.06 -22.84
C PRO A 207 4.62 0.07 -23.62
N THR A 208 4.04 0.55 -24.73
CA THR A 208 3.51 -0.22 -25.88
C THR A 208 3.03 -1.63 -25.56
N ASP A 209 1.86 -1.72 -24.93
CA ASP A 209 1.17 -2.99 -24.71
C ASP A 209 0.02 -3.18 -25.69
N VAL A 210 -0.19 -4.44 -26.09
CA VAL A 210 -1.38 -4.87 -26.83
C VAL A 210 -2.28 -5.61 -25.86
N ALA A 211 -3.52 -5.14 -25.74
CA ALA A 211 -4.58 -5.86 -25.04
C ALA A 211 -5.42 -6.61 -26.07
N TRP A 212 -5.81 -7.84 -25.72
CA TRP A 212 -6.74 -8.63 -26.50
C TRP A 212 -8.09 -8.63 -25.80
N LEU A 213 -9.09 -8.14 -26.50
CA LEU A 213 -10.48 -8.18 -26.07
C LEU A 213 -11.17 -9.39 -26.65
N HIS A 214 -12.16 -9.90 -25.94
CA HIS A 214 -13.10 -10.90 -26.42
C HIS A 214 -14.46 -10.71 -25.75
N PRO A 215 -15.57 -10.99 -26.44
CA PRO A 215 -16.86 -11.18 -25.79
C PRO A 215 -16.83 -12.35 -24.81
N GLU A 216 -17.75 -12.34 -23.86
CA GLU A 216 -17.96 -13.47 -22.95
C GLU A 216 -18.22 -14.76 -23.76
N ASN A 217 -17.40 -15.79 -23.57
CA ASN A 217 -17.46 -17.08 -24.26
C ASN A 217 -17.11 -17.08 -25.78
N SER A 218 -16.39 -16.06 -26.28
CA SER A 218 -15.90 -16.01 -27.66
C SER A 218 -14.40 -16.30 -27.77
N THR A 219 -14.00 -16.95 -28.87
CA THR A 219 -12.59 -17.16 -29.26
C THR A 219 -12.08 -16.09 -30.22
N VAL A 220 -12.95 -15.18 -30.66
CA VAL A 220 -12.57 -14.06 -31.53
C VAL A 220 -11.89 -13.00 -30.70
N LEU A 221 -10.62 -12.75 -31.02
CA LEU A 221 -9.80 -11.75 -30.37
C LEU A 221 -9.87 -10.43 -31.15
N MET A 222 -10.00 -9.33 -30.42
CA MET A 222 -9.97 -7.97 -30.96
C MET A 222 -8.84 -7.18 -30.31
N THR A 223 -8.13 -6.37 -31.08
CA THR A 223 -6.94 -5.67 -30.58
C THR A 223 -7.30 -4.29 -30.01
N VAL A 224 -6.65 -3.95 -28.89
CA VAL A 224 -6.55 -2.60 -28.36
C VAL A 224 -5.07 -2.30 -28.11
N PHE A 225 -4.63 -1.10 -28.45
CA PHE A 225 -3.25 -0.67 -28.28
C PHE A 225 -3.13 0.37 -27.17
N LEU A 226 -2.14 0.20 -26.31
CA LEU A 226 -1.77 1.13 -25.26
C LEU A 226 -0.47 1.79 -25.66
N GLN A 227 -0.57 2.98 -26.26
CA GLN A 227 0.59 3.69 -26.83
C GLN A 227 0.43 5.19 -26.63
N ASN A 228 1.56 5.90 -26.51
CA ASN A 228 1.59 7.35 -26.36
C ASN A 228 0.61 7.90 -25.30
N ASN A 229 0.59 7.27 -24.12
CA ASN A 229 -0.31 7.61 -23.03
C ASN A 229 -1.79 7.60 -23.42
N SER A 230 -2.17 6.78 -24.40
CA SER A 230 -3.52 6.72 -24.92
C SER A 230 -3.97 5.27 -25.11
N ILE A 231 -5.27 5.05 -24.98
CA ILE A 231 -5.93 3.80 -25.39
C ILE A 231 -6.40 4.01 -26.83
N HIS A 232 -5.87 3.21 -27.74
CA HIS A 232 -6.22 3.20 -29.15
C HIS A 232 -7.06 1.95 -29.46
N ILE A 233 -8.30 2.16 -29.86
CA ILE A 233 -9.23 1.10 -30.27
C ILE A 233 -9.51 1.29 -31.76
N PRO A 234 -9.04 0.38 -32.64
CA PRO A 234 -9.34 0.44 -34.06
C PRO A 234 -10.84 0.45 -34.32
N ALA A 235 -11.29 1.15 -35.36
CA ALA A 235 -12.70 1.21 -35.74
C ALA A 235 -13.32 -0.18 -35.93
N THR A 236 -12.55 -1.13 -36.46
CA THR A 236 -12.94 -2.54 -36.63
C THR A 236 -13.23 -3.21 -35.28
N THR A 237 -12.34 -3.05 -34.29
CA THR A 237 -12.56 -3.51 -32.92
C THR A 237 -13.78 -2.82 -32.31
N LEU A 238 -13.87 -1.49 -32.43
CA LEU A 238 -14.91 -0.68 -31.81
C LEU A 238 -16.32 -1.03 -32.31
N ASN A 239 -16.43 -1.44 -33.58
CA ASN A 239 -17.69 -1.92 -34.18
C ASN A 239 -18.01 -3.38 -33.85
N ALA A 240 -17.03 -4.14 -33.35
CA ALA A 240 -17.21 -5.52 -32.90
C ALA A 240 -17.45 -5.67 -31.39
N ILE A 241 -17.20 -4.61 -30.60
CA ILE A 241 -17.51 -4.57 -29.17
C ILE A 241 -19.02 -4.71 -28.96
N SER A 242 -19.40 -5.75 -28.20
CA SER A 242 -20.75 -5.99 -27.71
C SER A 242 -20.83 -5.78 -26.19
N SER A 243 -21.99 -6.05 -25.57
CA SER A 243 -22.12 -6.09 -24.11
C SER A 243 -21.10 -7.06 -23.50
N ASN A 244 -20.51 -6.67 -22.35
CA ASN A 244 -19.55 -7.46 -21.57
C ASN A 244 -18.31 -7.93 -22.36
N THR A 245 -17.80 -7.08 -23.25
CA THR A 245 -16.51 -7.34 -23.89
C THR A 245 -15.40 -7.14 -22.87
N VAL A 246 -14.63 -8.18 -22.59
CA VAL A 246 -13.56 -8.15 -21.59
C VAL A 246 -12.20 -8.29 -22.25
N GLY A 247 -11.16 -7.87 -21.56
CA GLY A 247 -9.79 -8.14 -21.97
C GLY A 247 -8.78 -7.78 -20.91
N GLU A 248 -7.58 -8.31 -21.06
CA GLU A 248 -6.51 -8.13 -20.08
C GLU A 248 -5.18 -7.82 -20.79
N ALA A 249 -4.38 -6.99 -20.15
CA ALA A 249 -3.00 -6.73 -20.54
C ALA A 249 -2.13 -6.57 -19.29
N LYS A 250 -0.82 -6.68 -19.48
CA LYS A 250 0.16 -6.49 -18.40
C LYS A 250 1.30 -5.65 -18.92
N GLY A 251 1.56 -4.56 -18.22
CA GLY A 251 2.68 -3.67 -18.47
C GLY A 251 3.66 -3.61 -17.29
N TYR A 252 4.78 -2.97 -17.55
CA TYR A 252 5.84 -2.74 -16.57
C TYR A 252 6.24 -1.28 -16.58
N SER A 253 6.40 -0.72 -15.39
CA SER A 253 6.87 0.64 -15.19
C SER A 253 8.02 0.63 -14.19
N THR A 254 9.04 1.46 -14.43
CA THR A 254 10.20 1.58 -13.54
C THR A 254 9.87 2.29 -12.22
N TRP A 255 8.73 2.97 -12.15
CA TRP A 255 8.26 3.59 -10.91
C TRP A 255 7.65 2.54 -10.00
N THR A 256 8.09 2.45 -8.75
CA THR A 256 7.55 1.50 -7.77
C THR A 256 6.35 2.05 -7.00
N LYS A 257 6.27 3.38 -6.83
CA LYS A 257 5.15 4.12 -6.24
C LYS A 257 4.63 5.19 -7.22
N PRO A 258 3.34 5.54 -7.22
CA PRO A 258 2.82 6.63 -8.02
C PRO A 258 3.42 7.99 -7.65
N HIS A 259 3.45 8.90 -8.61
CA HIS A 259 3.67 10.31 -8.29
C HIS A 259 2.38 10.87 -7.68
N LEU A 260 2.35 10.90 -6.35
CA LEU A 260 1.34 11.61 -5.57
C LEU A 260 1.66 13.12 -5.72
N LYS A 261 1.04 13.79 -6.69
CA LYS A 261 0.99 15.26 -6.70
C LYS A 261 0.00 15.76 -5.65
#